data_AF-A0A6M4FTZ0-F1
#
_entry.id   AF-A0A6M4FTZ0-F1
#
_cell.length_a   1.000
_cell.length_b   1.000
_cell.length_c   1.000
_cell.angle_alpha   90.00
_cell.angle_beta   90.00
_cell.angle_gamma   90.00
#
_symmetry.space_group_name_H-M   'P 1'
#
loop_
_entity.id
_entity.type
_entity.pdbx_description
1 polymer ?
#
loop_
_entity_poly.entity_id
_entity_poly.type
_entity_poly.pdbx_seq_one_letter_code
_entity_poly.pdbx_strand_id
1 'polypeptide(L)'
;MADITARLADLKARIDELAGLAAAEHREHASRLAQTLTGDLEGLLEASPPAPRPAGPPPRAPRDEVERCPVCSLRSYRFQRGTIRESDYGGFEALYRCGSCAHEGWKEIT
;
A
#
# COMPACT_ATOMS: atom_id res chain seq x y z
N MET A 1 -9.01 9.87 -3.48
CA MET A 1 -10.31 9.19 -3.66
C MET A 1 -11.03 9.58 -4.94
N ALA A 2 -11.05 10.85 -5.37
CA ALA A 2 -11.72 11.27 -6.62
C ALA A 2 -11.12 10.64 -7.91
N ASP A 3 -9.82 10.31 -7.90
CA ASP A 3 -9.09 9.75 -9.04
C ASP A 3 -9.61 8.34 -9.44
N ILE A 4 -9.95 7.51 -8.45
CA ILE A 4 -10.40 6.13 -8.68
C ILE A 4 -11.80 6.10 -9.26
N THR A 5 -12.70 6.95 -8.77
CA THR A 5 -14.07 7.06 -9.28
C THR A 5 -14.12 7.58 -10.72
N ALA A 6 -13.22 8.50 -11.08
CA ALA A 6 -13.10 9.00 -12.45
C ALA A 6 -12.60 7.88 -13.40
N ARG A 7 -11.61 7.09 -12.97
CA ARG A 7 -11.11 5.95 -13.74
C ARG A 7 -12.15 4.84 -13.92
N LEU A 8 -12.94 4.53 -12.89
CA LEU A 8 -14.01 3.53 -12.98
C LEU A 8 -15.13 3.96 -13.94
N ALA A 9 -15.45 5.26 -14.00
CA ALA A 9 -16.43 5.80 -14.94
C ALA A 9 -15.95 5.71 -16.40
N ASP A 10 -14.67 5.97 -16.65
CA ASP A 10 -14.06 5.83 -17.98
C ASP A 10 -14.07 4.37 -18.46
N LEU A 11 -13.67 3.44 -17.59
CA LEU A 11 -13.73 2.00 -17.85
C LEU A 11 -15.15 1.53 -18.21
N LYS A 12 -16.15 2.03 -17.48
CA LYS A 12 -17.56 1.71 -17.77
C LYS A 12 -17.98 2.20 -19.15
N ALA A 13 -17.64 3.44 -19.52
CA ALA A 13 -18.01 4.01 -20.81
C ALA A 13 -17.41 3.22 -21.99
N ARG A 14 -16.15 2.79 -21.87
CA ARG A 14 -15.48 1.97 -22.88
C ARG A 14 -16.04 0.55 -23.00
N ILE A 15 -16.51 -0.04 -21.89
CA ILE A 15 -17.22 -1.34 -21.92
C ILE A 15 -18.57 -1.21 -22.64
N ASP A 16 -19.30 -0.11 -22.39
CA ASP A 16 -20.57 0.16 -23.06
C ASP A 16 -20.36 0.41 -24.58
N GLU A 17 -19.25 1.06 -24.98
CA GLU A 17 -18.83 1.19 -26.39
C GLU A 17 -18.51 -0.16 -27.04
N LEU A 18 -17.76 -1.03 -26.34
CA LEU A 18 -17.48 -2.39 -26.79
C LEU A 18 -18.76 -3.20 -27.01
N ALA A 19 -19.72 -3.11 -26.09
CA ALA A 19 -21.01 -3.79 -26.19
C ALA A 19 -21.84 -3.30 -27.39
N GLY A 20 -21.72 -2.02 -27.75
CA GLY A 20 -22.35 -1.43 -28.93
C GLY A 20 -21.77 -1.91 -30.27
N LEU A 21 -20.51 -2.36 -30.29
CA LEU A 21 -19.81 -2.83 -31.50
C LEU A 21 -20.08 -4.31 -31.84
N ALA A 22 -21.05 -4.96 -31.18
CA ALA A 22 -21.34 -6.40 -31.31
C ALA A 22 -21.92 -6.84 -32.67
N ALA A 23 -22.11 -5.94 -33.64
CA ALA A 23 -22.45 -6.30 -35.02
C ALA A 23 -21.20 -6.79 -35.79
N ALA A 24 -21.36 -7.80 -36.64
CA ALA A 24 -20.25 -8.47 -37.36
C ALA A 24 -19.35 -7.51 -38.17
N GLU A 25 -19.89 -6.39 -38.62
CA GLU A 25 -19.21 -5.29 -39.33
C GLU A 25 -18.10 -4.60 -38.52
N HIS A 26 -18.13 -4.69 -37.19
CA HIS A 26 -17.17 -4.02 -36.31
C HIS A 26 -16.33 -4.97 -35.47
N ARG A 27 -16.27 -6.25 -35.85
CA ARG A 27 -15.59 -7.31 -35.10
C ARG A 27 -14.10 -7.04 -34.88
N GLU A 28 -13.41 -6.48 -35.87
CA GLU A 28 -12.01 -6.09 -35.73
C GLU A 28 -11.81 -4.89 -34.79
N HIS A 29 -12.73 -3.93 -34.83
CA HIS A 29 -12.69 -2.75 -33.97
C HIS A 29 -12.99 -3.13 -32.51
N ALA A 30 -14.00 -3.98 -32.29
CA ALA A 30 -14.31 -4.56 -31.00
C ALA A 30 -13.15 -5.38 -30.45
N SER A 31 -12.48 -6.19 -31.28
CA SER A 31 -11.33 -7.00 -30.85
C SER A 31 -10.15 -6.13 -30.39
N ARG A 32 -9.84 -5.04 -31.09
CA ARG A 32 -8.78 -4.11 -30.67
C ARG A 32 -9.14 -3.40 -29.36
N LEU A 33 -10.38 -2.91 -29.24
CA LEU A 33 -10.85 -2.22 -28.04
C LEU A 33 -10.85 -3.16 -26.81
N ALA A 34 -11.24 -4.42 -26.99
CA ALA A 34 -11.16 -5.44 -25.94
C ALA A 34 -9.71 -5.68 -25.47
N GLN A 35 -8.77 -5.77 -26.40
CA GLN A 35 -7.35 -5.98 -26.06
C GLN A 35 -6.76 -4.80 -25.28
N THR A 36 -7.08 -3.56 -25.68
CA THR A 36 -6.66 -2.37 -24.93
C THR A 36 -7.25 -2.35 -23.53
N LEU A 37 -8.54 -2.65 -23.39
CA LEU A 37 -9.20 -2.71 -22.09
C LEU A 37 -8.62 -3.78 -21.16
N THR A 38 -8.30 -4.96 -21.69
CA THR A 38 -7.64 -6.02 -20.93
C THR A 38 -6.26 -5.58 -20.44
N GLY A 39 -5.45 -4.94 -21.30
CA GLY A 39 -4.14 -4.44 -20.91
C GLY A 39 -4.20 -3.34 -19.85
N ASP A 40 -5.16 -2.41 -19.97
CA ASP A 40 -5.40 -1.36 -18.96
C ASP A 40 -5.83 -1.97 -17.61
N LEU A 41 -6.67 -3.02 -17.64
CA LEU A 41 -7.09 -3.76 -16.45
C LEU A 41 -5.94 -4.54 -15.80
N GLU A 42 -5.12 -5.24 -16.57
CA GLU A 42 -3.94 -5.96 -16.08
C GLU A 42 -2.94 -5.00 -15.44
N GLY A 43 -2.66 -3.85 -16.08
CA GLY A 43 -1.79 -2.82 -15.52
C GLY A 43 -2.32 -2.23 -14.21
N LEU A 44 -3.64 -2.08 -14.06
CA LEU A 44 -4.26 -1.64 -12.80
C LEU A 44 -4.22 -2.73 -11.72
N LEU A 45 -4.32 -4.00 -12.10
CA LEU A 45 -4.21 -5.14 -11.18
C LEU A 45 -2.76 -5.34 -10.70
N GLU A 46 -1.76 -5.17 -11.57
CA GLU A 46 -0.35 -5.23 -11.20
C GLU A 46 0.09 -3.99 -10.40
N ALA A 47 -0.50 -2.82 -10.68
CA ALA A 47 -0.30 -1.62 -9.86
C ALA A 47 -1.05 -1.66 -8.52
N SER A 48 -1.92 -2.65 -8.30
CA SER A 48 -2.51 -2.88 -7.00
C SER A 48 -1.41 -3.34 -6.04
N PRO A 49 -1.14 -2.63 -4.94
CA PRO A 49 -0.20 -3.11 -3.95
C PRO A 49 -0.61 -4.50 -3.48
N PRO A 50 0.36 -5.38 -3.14
CA PRO A 50 0.06 -6.73 -2.67
C PRO A 50 -0.97 -6.64 -1.55
N ALA A 51 -1.99 -7.50 -1.61
CA ALA A 51 -3.03 -7.53 -0.60
C ALA A 51 -2.40 -7.52 0.81
N PRO A 52 -2.89 -6.68 1.73
CA PRO A 52 -2.36 -6.64 3.09
C PRO A 52 -2.41 -8.05 3.66
N ARG A 53 -1.25 -8.55 4.10
CA ARG A 53 -1.16 -9.89 4.68
C ARG A 53 -2.10 -9.92 5.90
N PRO A 54 -2.79 -11.04 6.15
CA PRO A 54 -3.67 -11.15 7.30
C PRO A 54 -2.90 -10.75 8.56
N ALA A 55 -3.42 -9.75 9.26
CA ALA A 55 -2.83 -9.22 10.48
C ALA A 55 -2.50 -10.40 11.42
N GLY A 56 -1.21 -10.56 11.72
CA GLY A 56 -0.76 -11.52 12.71
C GLY A 56 -1.35 -11.20 14.09
N PRO A 57 -1.12 -12.05 15.10
CA PRO A 57 -1.49 -11.76 16.48
C PRO A 57 -1.00 -10.35 16.87
N PRO A 58 -1.72 -9.63 17.75
CA PRO A 58 -1.42 -8.25 18.08
C PRO A 58 0.05 -8.12 18.47
N PRO A 59 0.74 -7.09 17.95
CA PRO A 59 2.18 -6.95 18.15
C PRO A 59 2.51 -6.87 19.64
N ARG A 60 3.46 -7.69 20.07
CA ARG A 60 3.97 -7.62 21.44
C ARG A 60 4.83 -6.38 21.57
N ALA A 61 4.81 -5.76 22.76
CA ALA A 61 5.75 -4.69 23.06
C ALA A 61 7.19 -5.18 22.87
N PRO A 62 8.11 -4.31 22.40
CA PRO A 62 9.52 -4.66 22.24
C PRO A 62 10.10 -5.25 23.52
N ARG A 63 10.97 -6.27 23.40
CA ARG A 63 11.65 -6.89 24.55
C ARG A 63 12.56 -5.89 25.28
N ASP A 64 13.25 -5.05 24.52
CA ASP A 64 14.12 -3.98 25.04
C ASP A 64 13.45 -2.62 24.85
N GLU A 65 12.89 -2.06 25.93
CA GLU A 65 12.24 -0.74 25.90
C GLU A 65 13.24 0.43 25.75
N VAL A 66 14.55 0.18 25.91
CA VAL A 66 15.62 1.20 25.86
C VAL A 66 16.87 0.73 25.12
N GLU A 67 17.23 1.45 24.07
CA GLU A 67 18.38 1.18 23.21
C GLU A 67 19.36 2.35 23.10
N ARG A 68 20.46 2.12 22.35
CA ARG A 68 21.42 3.15 21.95
C ARG A 68 20.85 4.00 20.82
N CYS A 69 20.87 5.32 20.97
CA CYS A 69 20.41 6.24 19.94
C CYS A 69 21.36 6.23 18.74
N PRO A 70 20.84 6.11 17.49
CA PRO A 70 21.68 6.13 16.29
C PRO A 70 22.32 7.51 16.03
N VAL A 71 21.76 8.58 16.59
CA VAL A 71 22.25 9.96 16.39
C VAL A 71 23.30 10.34 17.44
N CYS A 72 22.95 10.31 18.72
CA CYS A 72 23.85 10.77 19.79
C CYS A 72 24.65 9.64 20.46
N SER A 73 24.45 8.38 20.04
CA SER A 73 25.13 7.21 20.61
C SER A 73 24.87 6.93 22.10
N LEU A 74 23.99 7.68 22.77
CA LEU A 74 23.63 7.47 24.18
C LEU A 74 22.55 6.39 24.32
N ARG A 75 22.61 5.60 25.41
CA ARG A 75 21.63 4.53 25.72
C ARG A 75 20.34 5.10 26.34
N SER A 76 19.70 6.01 25.61
CA SER A 76 18.50 6.75 26.02
C SER A 76 17.38 6.72 24.97
N TYR A 77 17.44 5.81 24.01
CA TYR A 77 16.47 5.69 22.92
C TYR A 77 15.32 4.78 23.35
N ARG A 78 14.19 5.36 23.74
CA ARG A 78 13.11 4.65 24.44
C ARG A 78 11.90 4.42 23.55
N PHE A 79 11.34 3.22 23.62
CA PHE A 79 10.06 2.87 23.01
C PHE A 79 8.93 3.77 23.55
N GLN A 80 8.08 4.26 22.65
CA GLN A 80 6.89 5.04 22.97
C GLN A 80 5.65 4.13 23.01
N ARG A 81 5.09 3.88 24.18
CA ARG A 81 3.91 3.00 24.33
C ARG A 81 2.71 3.52 23.53
N GLY A 82 1.96 2.61 22.91
CA GLY A 82 0.79 2.95 22.10
C GLY A 82 1.12 3.48 20.70
N THR A 83 2.38 3.45 20.28
CA THR A 83 2.80 3.91 18.95
C THR A 83 3.05 2.78 17.95
N ILE A 84 2.67 1.54 18.27
CA ILE A 84 2.89 0.42 17.35
C ILE A 84 1.93 0.55 16.17
N ARG A 85 2.46 0.47 14.95
CA ARG A 85 1.68 0.48 13.70
C ARG A 85 2.16 -0.58 12.73
N GLU A 86 1.33 -0.90 11.76
CA GLU A 86 1.70 -1.76 10.63
C GLU A 86 2.58 -0.97 9.65
N SER A 87 3.62 -1.60 9.12
CA SER A 87 4.51 -0.98 8.12
C SER A 87 3.97 -1.22 6.71
N ASP A 88 4.31 -0.32 5.77
CA ASP A 88 3.91 -0.43 4.36
C ASP A 88 4.52 -1.65 3.66
N TYR A 89 5.59 -2.23 4.22
CA TYR A 89 6.29 -3.40 3.68
C TYR A 89 5.90 -4.72 4.38
N GLY A 90 4.96 -4.65 5.32
CA GLY A 90 4.52 -5.76 6.16
C GLY A 90 5.34 -5.89 7.45
N GLY A 91 4.68 -6.35 8.50
CA GLY A 91 5.23 -6.38 9.86
C GLY A 91 4.79 -5.17 10.67
N PHE A 92 5.34 -5.03 11.87
CA PHE A 92 4.99 -3.95 12.79
C PHE A 92 6.21 -3.07 13.04
N GLU A 93 5.98 -1.78 13.22
CA GLU A 93 7.00 -0.84 13.67
C GLU A 93 6.52 -0.05 14.87
N ALA A 94 7.47 0.35 15.70
CA ALA A 94 7.27 1.11 16.92
C ALA A 94 8.07 2.40 16.87
N LEU A 95 7.52 3.48 17.45
CA LEU A 95 8.24 4.73 17.59
C LEU A 95 9.18 4.65 18.79
N TYR A 96 10.41 5.10 18.57
CA TYR A 96 11.40 5.33 19.62
C TYR A 96 11.76 6.81 19.68
N ARG A 97 12.00 7.31 20.88
CA ARG A 97 12.43 8.69 21.13
C ARG A 97 13.65 8.72 22.05
N CYS A 98 14.66 9.50 21.66
CA CYS A 98 15.86 9.68 22.45
C CYS A 98 15.65 10.73 23.54
N GLY A 99 15.85 10.38 24.81
CA GLY A 99 15.79 11.34 25.91
C GLY A 99 16.88 12.42 25.86
N SER A 100 18.03 12.13 25.25
CA SER A 100 19.18 13.05 25.22
C SER A 100 19.16 14.06 24.06
N CYS A 101 18.95 13.61 22.81
CA CYS A 101 18.95 14.48 21.63
C CYS A 101 17.58 14.69 20.98
N ALA A 102 16.50 14.20 21.61
CA ALA A 102 15.13 14.25 21.09
C ALA A 102 14.89 13.58 19.73
N HIS A 103 15.87 12.86 19.17
CA HIS A 103 15.69 12.11 17.92
C HIS A 103 14.54 11.11 18.03
N GLU A 104 13.68 11.10 17.02
CA GLU A 104 12.56 10.18 16.86
C GLU A 104 12.79 9.31 15.61
N GLY A 105 12.43 8.03 15.72
CA GLY A 105 12.56 7.12 14.59
C GLY A 105 11.70 5.87 14.78
N TRP A 106 11.16 5.41 13.66
CA TRP A 106 10.40 4.16 13.56
C TRP A 106 11.35 2.99 13.43
N LYS A 107 11.07 1.90 14.15
CA LYS A 107 11.84 0.67 14.08
C LYS A 107 10.91 -0.52 13.97
N GLU A 108 11.28 -1.46 13.12
CA GLU A 108 10.59 -2.76 13.01
C GLU A 108 10.68 -3.52 14.33
N ILE A 109 9.57 -4.15 14.70
CA ILE A 109 9.43 -5.01 15.87
C ILE A 109 8.90 -6.37 15.40
N THR A 110 9.48 -7.43 15.96
CA THR A 110 9.20 -8.82 15.56
C THR A 110 8.48 -9.58 16.67
#